data_AF-A0A7S0M951-F1
#
_entry.id   AF-A0A7S0M951-F1
#
_cell.length_a   1.000
_cell.length_b   1.000
_cell.length_c   1.000
_cell.angle_alpha   90.00
_cell.angle_beta   90.00
_cell.angle_gamma   90.00
#
_symmetry.space_group_name_H-M   'P 1'
#
loop_
_entity.id
_entity.type
_entity.pdbx_description
1 polymer ?
#
loop_
_entity_poly.entity_id
_entity_poly.type
_entity_poly.pdbx_seq_one_letter_code
_entity_poly.pdbx_strand_id
1 'polypeptide(L)'
;MGRGKNHSSKRVTLHQKYKIQKKVREHHRKLRKAEKVKAKKQGLKVSELRRKDPGVPNLWPFKEQILREVEEYKEQVAKDKNQLIQERKRARDKIKKNSQSDKPSKKNVSEARTPKPVHDPKNPRHFFYTGLHDVIETSDIFLEVVDARDPIGCRPVEIEQYIKERDSSKRIILVLNK
;
A
#
# COMPACT_ATOMS: atom_id res chain seq x y z
N MET A 1 -2.04 67.31 -12.71
CA MET A 1 -2.75 66.09 -12.26
C MET A 1 -1.92 64.87 -12.65
N GLY A 2 -1.31 64.18 -11.69
CA GLY A 2 -0.45 63.02 -11.97
C GLY A 2 -1.29 61.76 -12.21
N ARG A 3 -1.05 61.06 -13.32
CA ARG A 3 -1.73 59.79 -13.64
C ARG A 3 -1.23 58.71 -12.65
N GLY A 4 -2.14 58.14 -11.85
CA GLY A 4 -1.80 57.09 -10.89
C GLY A 4 -1.19 55.85 -11.56
N LYS A 5 -0.21 55.23 -10.90
CA LYS A 5 0.42 53.99 -11.38
C LYS A 5 -0.60 52.86 -11.37
N ASN A 6 -0.96 52.36 -12.55
CA ASN A 6 -1.86 51.21 -12.68
C ASN A 6 -1.19 49.97 -12.08
N HIS A 7 -1.75 49.44 -10.99
CA HIS A 7 -1.30 48.20 -10.38
C HIS A 7 -1.89 47.02 -11.14
N SER A 8 -1.06 46.08 -11.57
CA SER A 8 -1.53 44.87 -12.22
C SER A 8 -2.27 43.97 -11.22
N SER A 9 -3.34 43.34 -11.71
CA SER A 9 -4.11 42.40 -10.90
C SER A 9 -3.28 41.17 -10.56
N LYS A 10 -3.32 40.73 -9.31
CA LYS A 10 -2.73 39.45 -8.85
C LYS A 10 -3.58 38.24 -9.26
N ARG A 11 -4.76 38.46 -9.88
CA ARG A 11 -5.63 37.38 -10.36
C ARG A 11 -4.96 36.69 -11.54
N VAL A 12 -4.83 35.37 -11.45
CA VAL A 12 -4.23 34.54 -12.49
C VAL A 12 -5.35 33.81 -13.24
N THR A 13 -5.31 33.85 -14.56
CA THR A 13 -6.27 33.08 -15.36
C THR A 13 -5.98 31.58 -15.25
N LEU A 14 -7.01 30.74 -15.40
CA LEU A 14 -6.83 29.29 -15.40
C LEU A 14 -5.82 28.84 -16.47
N HIS A 15 -5.86 29.45 -17.66
CA HIS A 15 -4.88 29.20 -18.72
C HIS A 15 -3.44 29.44 -18.25
N GLN A 16 -3.17 30.58 -17.60
CA GLN A 16 -1.85 30.89 -17.06
C GLN A 16 -1.45 29.89 -15.97
N LYS A 17 -2.36 29.51 -15.07
CA LYS A 17 -2.12 28.51 -14.02
C LYS A 17 -1.69 27.16 -14.60
N TYR A 18 -2.44 26.63 -15.57
CA TYR A 18 -2.11 25.33 -16.19
C TYR A 18 -0.84 25.40 -17.04
N LYS A 19 -0.58 26.53 -17.72
CA LYS A 19 0.67 26.76 -18.44
C LYS A 19 1.88 26.74 -17.51
N ILE A 20 1.79 27.41 -16.36
CA ILE A 20 2.84 27.42 -15.33
C ILE A 20 3.05 26.01 -14.79
N GLN A 21 1.98 25.30 -14.41
CA GLN A 21 2.07 23.93 -13.91
C GLN A 21 2.73 22.97 -14.92
N LYS A 22 2.37 23.07 -16.20
CA LYS A 22 2.98 22.27 -17.28
C LYS A 22 4.48 22.58 -17.40
N LYS A 23 4.87 23.86 -17.43
CA LYS A 23 6.27 24.29 -17.48
C LYS A 23 7.09 23.77 -16.28
N VAL A 24 6.56 23.91 -15.07
CA VAL A 24 7.19 23.40 -13.85
C VAL A 24 7.36 21.89 -13.91
N ARG A 25 6.32 21.15 -14.32
CA ARG A 25 6.39 19.70 -14.47
C ARG A 25 7.44 19.26 -15.48
N GLU A 26 7.50 19.92 -16.63
CA GLU A 26 8.50 19.65 -17.66
C GLU A 26 9.92 19.97 -17.19
N HIS A 27 10.10 21.07 -16.46
CA HIS A 27 11.38 21.45 -15.87
C HIS A 27 11.86 20.41 -14.86
N HIS A 28 11.02 20.03 -13.88
CA HIS A 28 11.36 18.96 -12.92
C HIS A 28 11.63 17.62 -13.60
N ARG A 29 10.93 17.30 -14.70
CA ARG A 29 11.19 16.10 -15.50
C ARG A 29 12.58 16.16 -16.15
N LYS A 30 12.98 17.31 -16.70
CA LYS A 30 14.31 17.51 -17.31
C LYS A 30 15.42 17.42 -16.25
N LEU A 31 15.25 18.06 -15.09
CA LEU A 31 16.22 18.00 -13.98
C LEU A 31 16.45 16.55 -13.52
N ARG A 32 15.39 15.80 -13.23
CA ARG A 32 15.52 14.38 -12.82
C ARG A 32 16.24 13.52 -13.85
N LYS A 33 16.00 13.75 -15.15
CA LYS A 33 16.69 13.03 -16.22
C LYS A 33 18.17 13.39 -16.27
N ALA A 34 18.50 14.68 -16.19
CA ALA A 34 19.87 15.16 -16.18
C ALA A 34 20.66 14.63 -14.98
N GLU A 35 20.08 14.68 -13.78
CA GLU A 35 20.66 14.12 -12.55
C GLU A 35 20.94 12.63 -12.68
N LYS A 36 19.99 11.85 -13.21
CA LYS A 36 20.17 10.41 -13.42
C LYS A 36 21.30 10.10 -14.40
N VAL A 37 21.40 10.85 -15.50
CA VAL A 37 22.48 10.67 -16.49
C VAL A 37 23.84 11.06 -15.89
N LYS A 38 23.91 12.18 -15.17
CA LYS A 38 25.12 12.63 -14.46
C LYS A 38 25.58 11.59 -13.45
N ALA A 39 24.66 11.06 -12.65
CA ALA A 39 24.95 10.03 -11.67
C ALA A 39 25.46 8.74 -12.30
N LYS A 40 24.84 8.29 -13.41
CA LYS A 40 25.31 7.12 -14.16
C LYS A 40 26.71 7.33 -14.72
N LYS A 41 27.01 8.53 -15.25
CA LYS A 41 28.36 8.89 -15.74
C LYS A 41 29.40 8.90 -14.61
N GLN A 42 29.00 9.29 -13.41
CA GLN A 42 29.84 9.27 -12.21
C GLN A 42 29.90 7.89 -11.53
N GLY A 43 29.26 6.86 -12.09
CA GLY A 43 29.23 5.51 -11.51
C GLY A 43 28.42 5.37 -10.21
N LEU A 44 27.68 6.41 -9.81
CA LEU A 44 26.90 6.42 -8.57
C LEU A 44 25.65 5.55 -8.70
N LYS A 45 25.37 4.76 -7.66
CA LYS A 45 24.14 3.95 -7.58
C LYS A 45 22.94 4.84 -7.28
N VAL A 46 21.74 4.41 -7.69
CA VAL A 46 20.48 5.14 -7.41
C VAL A 46 20.24 5.31 -5.91
N SER A 47 20.73 4.38 -5.08
CA SER A 47 20.69 4.47 -3.61
C SER A 47 21.53 5.62 -3.05
N GLU A 48 22.64 5.96 -3.70
CA GLU A 48 23.57 7.01 -3.26
C GLU A 48 23.10 8.41 -3.65
N LEU A 49 22.17 8.51 -4.62
CA LEU A 49 21.50 9.75 -5.02
C LEU A 49 20.35 10.15 -4.09
N ARG A 50 19.89 9.23 -3.24
CA ARG A 50 18.87 9.57 -2.25
C ARG A 50 19.50 10.48 -1.21
N ARG A 51 18.76 11.49 -0.77
CA ARG A 51 19.17 12.34 0.36
C ARG A 51 19.53 11.44 1.53
N LYS A 52 20.78 11.55 2.00
CA LYS A 52 21.23 10.87 3.21
C LYS A 52 20.56 11.51 4.41
N ASP A 53 20.20 10.70 5.38
CA ASP A 53 19.70 11.18 6.66
C ASP A 53 20.81 11.98 7.35
N PRO A 54 20.59 13.24 7.77
CA PRO A 54 21.58 14.00 8.54
C PRO A 54 21.92 13.35 9.89
N GLY A 55 21.14 12.38 10.37
CA GLY A 55 21.41 11.63 11.59
C GLY A 55 21.27 12.47 12.86
N VAL A 56 21.57 11.86 14.00
CA VAL A 56 21.46 12.52 15.31
C VAL A 56 22.71 13.40 15.55
N PRO A 57 22.55 14.71 15.79
CA PRO A 57 23.66 15.62 16.08
C PRO A 57 24.46 15.20 17.32
N ASN A 58 25.77 15.46 17.33
CA ASN A 58 26.66 15.02 18.43
C ASN A 58 26.42 15.75 19.76
N LEU A 59 25.94 16.98 19.73
CA LEU A 59 25.70 17.80 20.93
C LEU A 59 24.46 17.35 21.72
N TRP A 60 23.74 16.34 21.25
CA TRP A 60 22.52 15.87 21.89
C TRP A 60 22.87 15.01 23.13
N PRO A 61 22.45 15.40 24.35
CA PRO A 61 22.90 14.78 25.61
C PRO A 61 22.55 13.29 25.74
N PHE A 62 21.45 12.85 25.12
CA PHE A 62 20.98 11.46 25.09
C PHE A 62 21.29 10.72 23.77
N LYS A 63 22.26 11.20 22.97
CA LYS A 63 22.60 10.58 21.68
C LYS A 63 22.94 9.09 21.84
N GLU A 64 23.71 8.75 22.87
CA GLU A 64 24.12 7.36 23.12
C GLU A 64 22.94 6.45 23.47
N GLN A 65 21.98 6.96 24.25
CA GLN A 65 20.77 6.22 24.61
C GLN A 65 19.92 5.93 23.36
N ILE A 66 19.73 6.93 22.49
CA ILE A 66 18.99 6.78 21.23
C ILE A 66 19.70 5.77 20.31
N LEU A 67 21.03 5.83 20.21
CA LEU A 67 21.78 4.89 19.39
C LEU A 67 21.68 3.45 19.91
N ARG A 68 21.69 3.25 21.23
CA ARG A 68 21.51 1.94 21.85
C ARG A 68 20.11 1.39 21.60
N GLU A 69 19.07 2.19 21.78
CA GLU A 69 17.68 1.79 21.52
C GLU A 69 17.47 1.40 20.05
N VAL A 70 18.06 2.16 19.13
CA VAL A 70 18.01 1.83 17.69
C VAL A 70 18.71 0.50 17.38
N GLU A 71 19.81 0.19 18.05
CA GLU A 71 20.53 -1.07 17.85
C GLU A 71 19.75 -2.26 18.42
N GLU A 72 19.22 -2.13 19.63
CA GLU A 72 18.36 -3.14 20.25
C GLU A 72 17.13 -3.45 19.39
N TYR A 73 16.48 -2.40 18.86
CA TYR A 73 15.35 -2.56 17.95
C TYR A 73 15.75 -3.31 16.67
N LYS A 74 16.89 -2.98 16.06
CA LYS A 74 17.38 -3.70 14.88
C LYS A 74 17.67 -5.17 15.18
N GLU A 75 18.27 -5.47 16.34
CA GLU A 75 18.52 -6.84 16.76
C GLU A 75 17.23 -7.64 16.93
N GLN A 76 16.21 -7.06 17.59
CA GLN A 76 14.91 -7.69 17.77
C GLN A 76 14.26 -7.99 16.42
N VAL A 77 14.20 -7.00 15.53
CA VAL A 77 13.64 -7.18 14.17
C VAL A 77 14.40 -8.25 13.38
N ALA A 78 15.73 -8.34 13.52
CA ALA A 78 16.52 -9.38 12.88
C ALA A 78 16.24 -10.77 13.45
N LYS A 79 16.09 -10.88 14.78
CA LYS A 79 15.72 -12.13 15.47
C LYS A 79 14.35 -12.63 15.03
N ASP A 80 13.34 -11.76 15.05
CA ASP A 80 11.96 -12.09 14.65
C ASP A 80 11.90 -12.56 13.19
N LYS A 81 12.62 -11.86 12.30
CA LYS A 81 12.72 -12.26 10.89
C LYS A 81 13.34 -13.63 10.73
N ASN A 82 14.41 -13.94 11.47
CA ASN A 82 15.06 -15.24 11.44
C ASN A 82 14.16 -16.35 11.98
N GLN A 83 13.43 -16.09 13.07
CA GLN A 83 12.44 -17.02 13.62
C GLN A 83 11.34 -17.31 12.61
N LEU A 84 10.76 -16.27 11.99
CA LEU A 84 9.74 -16.43 10.95
C LEU A 84 10.24 -17.26 9.75
N ILE A 85 11.49 -17.06 9.34
CA ILE A 85 12.12 -17.85 8.27
C ILE A 85 12.27 -19.32 8.69
N GLN A 86 12.70 -19.58 9.92
CA GLN A 86 12.83 -20.94 10.45
C GLN A 86 11.48 -21.64 10.57
N GLU A 87 10.46 -20.96 11.06
CA GLU A 87 9.09 -21.48 11.16
C GLU A 87 8.52 -21.82 9.78
N ARG A 88 8.68 -20.93 8.80
CA ARG A 88 8.28 -21.19 7.40
C ARG A 88 8.99 -22.41 6.81
N LYS A 89 10.28 -22.58 7.08
CA LYS A 89 11.03 -23.78 6.65
C LYS A 89 10.48 -25.04 7.30
N ARG A 90 10.29 -25.03 8.63
CA ARG A 90 9.72 -26.17 9.38
C ARG A 90 8.32 -26.54 8.90
N ALA A 91 7.46 -25.55 8.67
CA ALA A 91 6.11 -25.77 8.12
C ALA A 91 6.16 -26.42 6.73
N ARG A 92 7.06 -25.95 5.85
CA ARG A 92 7.27 -26.54 4.52
C ARG A 92 7.77 -27.99 4.60
N ASP A 93 8.68 -28.29 5.52
CA ASP A 93 9.21 -29.66 5.69
C ASP A 93 8.18 -30.62 6.28
N LYS A 94 7.32 -30.15 7.20
CA LYS A 94 6.16 -30.91 7.70
C LYS A 94 5.18 -31.26 6.57
N ILE A 95 4.85 -30.29 5.71
CA ILE A 95 3.99 -30.53 4.53
C ILE A 95 4.61 -31.58 3.61
N LYS A 96 5.91 -31.47 3.30
CA LYS A 96 6.61 -32.44 2.45
C LYS A 96 6.62 -33.86 3.04
N LYS A 97 6.83 -34.01 4.36
CA LYS A 97 6.81 -35.32 5.03
C LYS A 97 5.42 -35.96 4.98
N ASN A 98 4.36 -35.20 5.25
CA ASN A 98 2.99 -35.72 5.16
C ASN A 98 2.61 -36.11 3.71
N SER A 99 3.12 -35.42 2.69
CA SER A 99 2.88 -35.79 1.28
C SER A 99 3.62 -37.04 0.81
N GLN A 100 4.59 -37.56 1.56
CA GLN A 100 5.34 -38.79 1.20
C GLN A 100 4.78 -40.08 1.84
N SER A 101 3.88 -39.97 2.83
CA SER A 101 3.24 -41.12 3.48
C SER A 101 1.93 -41.58 2.82
N ASP A 102 1.34 -40.81 1.92
CA ASP A 102 0.12 -41.19 1.19
C ASP A 102 0.46 -41.79 -0.19
N LYS A 103 0.51 -43.13 -0.26
CA LYS A 103 0.36 -43.86 -1.53
C LYS A 103 -1.01 -43.51 -2.14
N PRO A 104 -1.11 -43.03 -3.39
CA PRO A 104 -2.38 -42.61 -3.96
C PRO A 104 -3.20 -43.82 -4.42
N SER A 105 -4.15 -44.23 -3.59
CA SER A 105 -5.32 -45.00 -4.04
C SER A 105 -6.20 -44.08 -4.88
N LYS A 106 -6.25 -44.34 -6.20
CA LYS A 106 -7.10 -43.62 -7.15
C LYS A 106 -8.56 -43.64 -6.70
N LYS A 107 -9.12 -42.49 -6.32
CA LYS A 107 -10.55 -42.21 -6.41
C LYS A 107 -10.76 -40.83 -7.00
N ASN A 108 -11.41 -40.83 -8.16
CA ASN A 108 -11.89 -39.65 -8.87
C ASN A 108 -13.03 -39.02 -8.07
N VAL A 109 -12.89 -37.77 -7.65
CA VAL A 109 -14.01 -36.83 -7.55
C VAL A 109 -13.49 -35.47 -7.99
N SER A 110 -14.07 -34.98 -9.07
CA SER A 110 -13.94 -33.63 -9.60
C SER A 110 -14.54 -32.63 -8.62
N GLU A 111 -13.71 -31.78 -8.04
CA GLU A 111 -14.19 -30.61 -7.30
C GLU A 111 -13.49 -29.36 -7.82
N ALA A 112 -14.32 -28.46 -8.36
CA ALA A 112 -13.93 -27.25 -9.04
C ALA A 112 -13.08 -26.37 -8.12
N ARG A 113 -11.79 -26.24 -8.44
CA ARG A 113 -10.89 -25.30 -7.78
C ARG A 113 -11.26 -23.88 -8.22
N THR A 114 -11.96 -23.15 -7.36
CA THR A 114 -11.94 -21.69 -7.43
C THR A 114 -10.47 -21.23 -7.26
N PRO A 115 -9.98 -20.33 -8.12
CA PRO A 115 -8.58 -19.90 -8.05
C PRO A 115 -8.37 -19.10 -6.75
N LYS A 116 -7.49 -19.61 -5.87
CA LYS A 116 -7.02 -18.84 -4.72
C LYS A 116 -6.34 -17.57 -5.22
N PRO A 117 -6.70 -16.37 -4.72
CA PRO A 117 -6.17 -15.12 -5.24
C PRO A 117 -4.65 -15.04 -4.99
N VAL A 118 -3.93 -14.71 -6.05
CA VAL A 118 -2.47 -14.59 -6.07
C VAL A 118 -2.09 -13.35 -5.24
N HIS A 119 -1.45 -13.57 -4.10
CA HIS A 119 -0.98 -12.50 -3.21
C HIS A 119 0.11 -11.67 -3.90
N ASP A 120 -0.27 -10.49 -4.42
CA ASP A 120 0.68 -9.49 -4.94
C ASP A 120 0.92 -8.38 -3.90
N PRO A 121 2.03 -8.42 -3.14
CA PRO A 121 2.29 -7.51 -2.03
C PRO A 121 2.55 -6.05 -2.45
N LYS A 122 2.51 -5.73 -3.75
CA LYS A 122 2.77 -4.38 -4.28
C LYS A 122 1.49 -3.59 -4.61
N ASN A 123 0.32 -4.21 -4.54
CA ASN A 123 -0.94 -3.54 -4.79
C ASN A 123 -1.62 -3.18 -3.45
N PRO A 124 -1.66 -1.91 -3.02
CA PRO A 124 -2.25 -1.52 -1.74
C PRO A 124 -3.74 -1.83 -1.65
N ARG A 125 -4.44 -2.02 -2.79
CA ARG A 125 -5.82 -2.50 -2.81
C ARG A 125 -5.96 -3.93 -2.29
N HIS A 126 -4.93 -4.76 -2.46
CA HIS A 126 -4.96 -6.18 -2.10
C HIS A 126 -4.97 -6.43 -0.57
N PHE A 127 -4.44 -5.50 0.24
CA PHE A 127 -4.47 -5.63 1.70
C PHE A 127 -5.89 -5.47 2.28
N PHE A 128 -6.74 -4.68 1.61
CA PHE A 128 -8.13 -4.49 2.03
C PHE A 128 -9.00 -5.73 1.81
N TYR A 129 -8.71 -6.53 0.77
CA TYR A 129 -9.53 -7.71 0.44
C TYR A 129 -9.20 -8.95 1.26
N THR A 130 -8.00 -9.08 1.83
CA THR A 130 -7.65 -10.28 2.63
C THR A 130 -8.42 -10.34 3.94
N GLY A 131 -8.63 -9.20 4.61
CA GLY A 131 -9.45 -9.16 5.84
C GLY A 131 -10.95 -9.20 5.57
N LEU A 132 -11.39 -8.84 4.36
CA LEU A 132 -12.80 -8.79 4.01
C LEU A 132 -13.45 -10.18 4.06
N HIS A 133 -12.75 -11.23 3.64
CA HIS A 133 -13.31 -12.59 3.69
C HIS A 133 -13.58 -13.06 5.12
N ASP A 134 -12.64 -12.82 6.04
CA ASP A 134 -12.78 -13.20 7.45
C ASP A 134 -13.95 -12.44 8.11
N VAL A 135 -14.09 -11.15 7.82
CA VAL A 135 -15.21 -10.32 8.29
C VAL A 135 -16.53 -10.81 7.69
N ILE A 136 -16.54 -11.15 6.40
CA ILE A 136 -17.72 -11.70 5.74
C ILE A 136 -18.15 -13.00 6.41
N GLU A 137 -17.23 -13.88 6.74
CA GLU A 137 -17.54 -15.18 7.33
C GLU A 137 -18.07 -15.05 8.76
N THR A 138 -17.47 -14.17 9.58
CA THR A 138 -17.78 -14.02 11.00
C THR A 138 -18.99 -13.13 11.32
N SER A 139 -19.40 -12.25 10.40
CA SER A 139 -20.45 -11.25 10.66
C SER A 139 -21.82 -11.66 10.12
N ASP A 140 -22.87 -11.35 10.87
CA ASP A 140 -24.28 -11.56 10.46
C ASP A 140 -24.91 -10.30 9.82
N ILE A 141 -24.41 -9.12 10.17
CA ILE A 141 -24.94 -7.81 9.75
C ILE A 141 -23.80 -6.93 9.24
N PHE A 142 -23.97 -6.36 8.05
CA PHE A 142 -23.05 -5.39 7.44
C PHE A 142 -23.69 -4.00 7.42
N LEU A 143 -22.93 -3.00 7.88
CA LEU A 143 -23.29 -1.59 7.79
C LEU A 143 -22.50 -0.96 6.66
N GLU A 144 -23.20 -0.59 5.59
CA GLU A 144 -22.62 0.05 4.42
C GLU A 144 -22.80 1.56 4.51
N VAL A 145 -21.71 2.28 4.75
CA VAL A 145 -21.75 3.75 4.85
C VAL A 145 -21.62 4.36 3.46
N VAL A 146 -22.64 5.11 3.04
CA VAL A 146 -22.77 5.68 1.70
C VAL A 146 -22.81 7.21 1.79
N ASP A 147 -22.05 7.91 0.94
CA ASP A 147 -22.07 9.39 0.86
C ASP A 147 -23.38 9.87 0.23
N ALA A 148 -24.12 10.75 0.91
CA ALA A 148 -25.40 11.26 0.45
C ALA A 148 -25.31 12.10 -0.86
N ARG A 149 -24.12 12.56 -1.25
CA ARG A 149 -23.91 13.32 -2.50
C ARG A 149 -23.92 12.45 -3.75
N ASP A 150 -23.50 11.19 -3.61
CA ASP A 150 -23.49 10.21 -4.70
C ASP A 150 -23.71 8.78 -4.15
N PRO A 151 -24.97 8.45 -3.77
CA PRO A 151 -25.25 7.20 -3.10
C PRO A 151 -25.16 5.98 -4.01
N ILE A 152 -25.20 6.17 -5.33
CA ILE A 152 -25.08 5.09 -6.31
C ILE A 152 -23.59 4.85 -6.63
N GLY A 153 -22.80 5.90 -6.78
CA GLY A 153 -21.37 5.77 -7.11
C GLY A 153 -20.51 5.25 -5.95
N CYS A 154 -20.93 5.46 -4.71
CA CYS A 154 -20.23 4.95 -3.53
C CYS A 154 -20.69 3.55 -3.07
N ARG A 155 -21.66 2.93 -3.76
CA ARG A 155 -22.24 1.64 -3.39
C ARG A 155 -21.48 0.45 -4.02
N PRO A 156 -20.90 -0.47 -3.24
CA PRO A 156 -20.18 -1.63 -3.75
C PRO A 156 -21.11 -2.82 -4.07
N VAL A 157 -21.86 -2.71 -5.17
CA VAL A 157 -22.86 -3.72 -5.61
C VAL A 157 -22.25 -5.13 -5.76
N GLU A 158 -21.03 -5.23 -6.28
CA GLU A 158 -20.33 -6.51 -6.45
C GLU A 158 -20.11 -7.24 -5.12
N ILE A 159 -19.81 -6.50 -4.05
CA ILE A 159 -19.58 -7.07 -2.72
C ILE A 159 -20.91 -7.50 -2.10
N GLU A 160 -21.97 -6.73 -2.28
CA GLU A 160 -23.31 -7.11 -1.80
C GLU A 160 -23.79 -8.42 -2.43
N GLN A 161 -23.59 -8.57 -3.74
CA GLN A 161 -23.92 -9.79 -4.46
C GLN A 161 -23.09 -10.97 -3.94
N TYR A 162 -21.79 -10.78 -3.78
CA TYR A 162 -20.88 -11.79 -3.23
C TYR A 162 -21.28 -12.27 -1.82
N ILE A 163 -21.69 -11.37 -0.93
CA ILE A 163 -22.14 -11.72 0.43
C ILE A 163 -23.43 -12.55 0.34
N LYS A 164 -24.41 -12.12 -0.46
CA LYS A 164 -25.69 -12.80 -0.62
C LYS A 164 -25.59 -14.16 -1.30
N GLU A 165 -24.67 -14.31 -2.25
CA GLU A 165 -24.41 -15.59 -2.93
C GLU A 165 -23.79 -16.62 -1.99
N ARG A 166 -22.93 -16.18 -1.06
CA ARG A 166 -22.36 -17.06 -0.04
C ARG A 166 -23.35 -17.43 1.04
N ASP A 167 -24.09 -16.44 1.54
CA ASP A 167 -25.04 -16.62 2.63
C ASP A 167 -26.18 -15.60 2.51
N SER A 168 -27.35 -16.09 2.13
CA SER A 168 -28.55 -15.27 1.95
C SER A 168 -29.19 -14.81 3.27
N SER A 169 -28.76 -15.36 4.42
CA SER A 169 -29.28 -14.97 5.74
C SER A 169 -28.65 -13.67 6.27
N LYS A 170 -27.51 -13.27 5.73
CA LYS A 170 -26.77 -12.08 6.16
C LYS A 170 -27.45 -10.80 5.70
N ARG A 171 -27.55 -9.84 6.61
CA ARG A 171 -28.26 -8.57 6.37
C ARG A 171 -27.29 -7.44 6.04
N ILE A 172 -27.64 -6.62 5.04
CA ILE A 172 -26.87 -5.43 4.64
C ILE A 172 -27.75 -4.21 4.90
N ILE A 173 -27.27 -3.26 5.70
CA ILE A 173 -27.97 -2.04 6.09
C ILE A 173 -27.19 -0.84 5.55
N LEU A 174 -27.86 0.01 4.76
CA LEU A 174 -27.29 1.22 4.20
C LEU A 174 -27.39 2.37 5.20
N VAL A 175 -26.27 3.02 5.48
CA VAL A 175 -26.15 4.19 6.35
C VAL A 175 -25.72 5.38 5.51
N LEU A 176 -26.64 6.31 5.28
CA LEU A 176 -26.31 7.55 4.57
C LEU A 176 -25.54 8.50 5.48
N ASN A 177 -24.36 8.90 5.05
CA ASN A 177 -23.51 9.87 5.72
C ASN A 177 -23.59 11.24 5.04
N LYS A 178 -23.47 12.30 5.85
CA LYS A 178 -23.60 13.71 5.42
C LYS A 178 -22.28 14.33 5.02
#